data_AF-A0A962A6E8-F1
#
_entry.id   AF-A0A962A6E8-F1
#
_cell.length_a   1.000
_cell.length_b   1.000
_cell.length_c   1.000
_cell.angle_alpha   90.00
_cell.angle_beta   90.00
_cell.angle_gamma   90.00
#
_symmetry.space_group_name_H-M   'P 1'
#
loop_
_entity.id
_entity.type
_entity.pdbx_description
1 polymer ?
#
loop_
_entity_poly.entity_id
_entity_poly.type
_entity_poly.pdbx_seq_one_letter_code
_entity_poly.pdbx_strand_id
1 'polypeptide(L)'
;MSENVANFPQTDDETEREEGESSSEGSEARDVGGVAGQRLRSFVERVERLEEEKTALMEDIKEVYAEAKGVGFDAKTMRKIVTLRKMDAEKRRESEELLDLYKSAIGMY
;
A
#
# COMPACT_ATOMS: atom_id res chain seq x y z
N MET A 1 42.81 70.28 -29.53
CA MET A 1 41.41 69.87 -29.73
C MET A 1 41.34 68.37 -29.45
N SER A 2 40.51 67.97 -28.49
CA SER A 2 39.84 66.64 -28.36
C SER A 2 40.77 65.40 -28.27
N GLU A 3 40.64 64.42 -27.37
CA GLU A 3 39.56 63.96 -26.49
C GLU A 3 40.14 63.05 -25.38
N ASN A 4 39.31 62.82 -24.37
CA ASN A 4 39.51 62.18 -23.07
C ASN A 4 40.33 60.86 -23.01
N VAL A 5 41.09 60.73 -21.93
CA VAL A 5 41.66 59.49 -21.40
C VAL A 5 41.32 59.36 -19.90
N ALA A 6 41.00 58.13 -19.49
CA ALA A 6 40.97 57.53 -18.13
C ALA A 6 39.65 57.54 -17.31
N ASN A 7 38.93 56.39 -17.34
CA ASN A 7 38.78 55.37 -16.26
C ASN A 7 39.10 55.83 -14.81
N PHE A 8 38.43 55.49 -13.69
CA PHE A 8 37.35 54.58 -13.22
C PHE A 8 37.06 54.98 -11.74
N PRO A 9 36.41 54.16 -10.90
CA PRO A 9 35.00 54.14 -10.46
C PRO A 9 34.76 54.71 -9.02
N GLN A 10 33.52 54.66 -8.52
CA GLN A 10 33.19 54.03 -7.23
C GLN A 10 31.67 53.85 -7.06
N THR A 11 31.29 52.65 -6.61
CA THR A 11 29.97 52.19 -6.18
C THR A 11 29.63 52.81 -4.81
N ASP A 12 28.37 52.98 -4.42
CA ASP A 12 27.59 52.01 -3.60
C ASP A 12 26.18 52.62 -3.38
N ASP A 13 25.10 51.86 -3.63
CA ASP A 13 24.21 51.34 -2.58
C ASP A 13 23.04 52.28 -2.23
N GLU A 14 21.91 52.13 -2.93
CA GLU A 14 20.58 52.12 -2.30
C GLU A 14 19.67 51.17 -3.08
N THR A 15 19.39 50.04 -2.44
CA THR A 15 18.38 49.06 -2.80
C THR A 15 16.97 49.64 -2.68
N GLU A 16 16.24 49.73 -3.80
CA GLU A 16 14.77 49.70 -3.79
C GLU A 16 14.31 48.52 -4.65
N ARG A 17 13.84 47.47 -3.96
CA ARG A 17 13.23 46.29 -4.56
C ARG A 17 11.79 46.66 -4.96
N GLU A 18 11.48 46.62 -6.24
CA GLU A 18 10.09 46.58 -6.71
C GLU A 18 9.50 45.20 -6.39
N GLU A 19 8.73 45.13 -5.30
CA GLU A 19 7.81 44.04 -5.03
C GLU A 19 6.49 44.28 -5.78
N GLY A 20 5.97 43.24 -6.42
CA GLY A 20 4.52 43.11 -6.65
C GLY A 20 4.08 43.00 -8.10
N GLU A 21 4.07 41.79 -8.64
CA GLU A 21 2.80 41.12 -8.95
C GLU A 21 3.05 39.63 -9.15
N SER A 22 2.92 38.91 -8.05
CA SER A 22 2.64 37.48 -8.05
C SER A 22 1.33 37.28 -8.81
N SER A 23 1.42 36.99 -10.10
CA SER A 23 0.36 36.36 -10.86
C SER A 23 0.23 34.93 -10.34
N SER A 24 -0.34 34.83 -9.14
CA SER A 24 -1.12 33.67 -8.72
C SER A 24 -2.32 33.60 -9.67
N GLU A 25 -2.08 33.16 -10.90
CA GLU A 25 -3.12 32.49 -11.68
C GLU A 25 -3.55 31.32 -10.83
N GLY A 26 -4.73 31.48 -10.25
CA GLY A 26 -5.35 30.47 -9.43
C GLY A 26 -5.22 29.14 -10.15
N SER A 27 -4.57 28.20 -9.47
CA SER A 27 -4.99 26.82 -9.56
C SER A 27 -6.49 26.84 -9.26
N GLU A 28 -7.31 27.03 -10.28
CA GLU A 28 -8.66 26.51 -10.32
C GLU A 28 -8.48 25.07 -9.92
N ALA A 29 -8.70 24.80 -8.62
CA ALA A 29 -8.94 23.49 -8.12
C ALA A 29 -10.07 23.00 -8.99
N ARG A 30 -9.71 22.26 -10.05
CA ARG A 30 -10.64 21.61 -10.96
C ARG A 30 -11.69 21.05 -10.04
N ASP A 31 -12.96 21.26 -10.35
CA ASP A 31 -14.05 20.69 -9.58
C ASP A 31 -14.05 19.15 -9.74
N VAL A 32 -12.98 18.51 -9.25
CA VAL A 32 -12.84 17.06 -9.07
C VAL A 32 -13.82 16.62 -7.98
N GLY A 33 -14.36 17.57 -7.20
CA GLY A 33 -15.36 17.40 -6.16
C GLY A 33 -16.79 17.14 -6.63
N GLY A 34 -17.06 17.21 -7.95
CA GLY A 34 -18.35 16.90 -8.56
C GLY A 34 -18.82 15.45 -8.36
N VAL A 35 -19.77 14.97 -9.17
CA VAL A 35 -20.37 13.62 -9.05
C VAL A 35 -19.31 12.50 -9.03
N ALA A 36 -18.20 12.68 -9.76
CA ALA A 36 -17.08 11.74 -9.75
C ALA A 36 -16.38 11.66 -8.38
N GLY A 37 -16.13 12.81 -7.74
CA GLY A 37 -15.56 12.87 -6.39
C GLY A 37 -16.48 12.28 -5.33
N GLN A 38 -17.79 12.48 -5.44
CA GLN A 38 -18.78 11.87 -4.54
C GLN A 38 -18.81 10.34 -4.67
N ARG A 39 -18.76 9.80 -5.90
CA ARG A 39 -18.68 8.36 -6.14
C ARG A 39 -17.38 7.77 -5.62
N LEU A 40 -16.24 8.45 -5.82
CA LEU A 40 -14.95 8.02 -5.31
C LEU A 40 -14.96 7.96 -3.77
N ARG A 41 -15.46 9.00 -3.09
CA ARG A 41 -15.63 9.01 -1.63
C ARG A 41 -16.46 7.82 -1.14
N SER A 42 -17.60 7.56 -1.78
CA SER A 42 -18.44 6.41 -1.44
C SER A 42 -17.72 5.06 -1.61
N PHE A 43 -16.88 4.89 -2.64
CA PHE A 43 -16.08 3.66 -2.77
C PHE A 43 -15.02 3.55 -1.67
N VAL A 44 -14.33 4.65 -1.34
CA VAL A 44 -13.30 4.67 -0.29
C VAL A 44 -13.91 4.32 1.06
N GLU A 45 -14.98 5.00 1.48
CA GLU A 45 -15.67 4.75 2.75
C GLU A 45 -16.14 3.29 2.88
N ARG A 46 -16.64 2.71 1.78
CA ARG A 46 -17.04 1.29 1.76
C ARG A 46 -15.87 0.35 1.91
N VAL A 47 -14.72 0.65 1.29
CA VAL A 47 -13.51 -0.16 1.40
C VAL A 47 -12.92 -0.06 2.81
N GLU A 48 -12.88 1.12 3.40
CA GLU A 48 -12.39 1.34 4.77
C GLU A 48 -13.19 0.52 5.78
N ARG A 49 -14.52 0.58 5.73
CA ARG A 49 -15.38 -0.26 6.57
C ARG A 49 -15.11 -1.76 6.38
N LEU A 50 -14.93 -2.21 5.13
CA LEU A 50 -14.62 -3.62 4.86
C LEU A 50 -13.22 -4.03 5.36
N GLU A 51 -12.23 -3.13 5.34
CA GLU A 51 -10.91 -3.40 5.91
C GLU A 51 -10.93 -3.43 7.45
N GLU A 52 -11.75 -2.62 8.10
CA GLU A 52 -12.01 -2.72 9.54
C GLU A 52 -12.66 -4.06 9.90
N GLU A 53 -13.73 -4.44 9.21
CA GLU A 53 -14.41 -5.74 9.40
C GLU A 53 -13.46 -6.91 9.17
N LYS A 54 -12.63 -6.84 8.12
CA LYS A 54 -11.60 -7.84 7.83
C LYS A 54 -10.55 -7.90 8.95
N THR A 55 -10.16 -6.77 9.52
CA THR A 55 -9.20 -6.73 10.63
C THR A 55 -9.77 -7.40 11.88
N ALA A 56 -11.01 -7.06 12.25
CA ALA A 56 -11.69 -7.72 13.36
C ALA A 56 -11.79 -9.25 13.16
N LEU A 57 -12.19 -9.69 11.97
CA LEU A 57 -12.24 -11.13 11.63
C LEU A 57 -10.85 -11.80 11.69
N MET A 58 -9.79 -11.11 11.28
CA MET A 58 -8.43 -11.63 11.38
C MET A 58 -7.97 -11.79 12.85
N GLU A 59 -8.40 -10.87 13.72
CA GLU A 59 -8.15 -10.95 15.17
C GLU A 59 -8.89 -12.15 15.78
N ASP A 60 -10.18 -12.33 15.49
CA ASP A 60 -10.96 -13.48 15.94
C ASP A 60 -10.31 -14.81 15.50
N ILE A 61 -9.89 -14.90 14.24
CA ILE A 61 -9.18 -16.09 13.73
C ILE A 61 -7.88 -16.34 14.51
N LYS A 62 -7.15 -15.28 14.85
CA LYS A 62 -5.90 -15.38 15.62
C LYS A 62 -6.17 -15.87 17.04
N GLU A 63 -7.23 -15.40 17.68
CA GLU A 63 -7.66 -15.85 19.01
C GLU A 63 -8.00 -17.33 19.02
N VAL A 64 -8.76 -17.82 18.03
CA VAL A 64 -9.07 -19.26 17.89
C VAL A 64 -7.80 -20.10 17.78
N TYR A 65 -6.81 -19.67 16.98
CA TYR A 65 -5.53 -20.38 16.91
C TYR A 65 -4.72 -20.30 18.22
N ALA A 66 -4.84 -19.22 18.98
CA ALA A 66 -4.19 -19.07 20.27
C ALA A 66 -4.84 -19.98 21.33
N GLU A 67 -6.17 -20.06 21.36
CA GLU A 67 -6.93 -20.98 22.20
C GLU A 67 -6.55 -22.43 21.90
N ALA A 68 -6.56 -22.81 20.61
CA ALA A 68 -6.18 -24.16 20.18
C ALA A 68 -4.75 -24.52 20.65
N LYS A 69 -3.82 -23.56 20.61
CA LYS A 69 -2.46 -23.73 21.14
C LYS A 69 -2.45 -23.93 22.66
N GLY A 70 -3.31 -23.20 23.40
CA GLY A 70 -3.48 -23.36 24.84
C GLY A 70 -3.99 -24.74 25.25
N VAL A 71 -4.80 -25.38 24.39
CA VAL A 71 -5.31 -26.75 24.58
C VAL A 71 -4.32 -27.82 24.08
N GLY A 72 -3.21 -27.41 23.44
CA GLY A 72 -2.13 -28.30 23.01
C GLY A 72 -2.11 -28.67 21.53
N PHE A 73 -2.92 -28.03 20.68
CA PHE A 73 -2.86 -28.22 19.22
C PHE A 73 -1.75 -27.40 18.58
N ASP A 74 -1.13 -27.94 17.52
CA ASP A 74 -0.18 -27.19 16.69
C ASP A 74 -0.91 -26.29 15.68
N ALA A 75 -0.95 -24.98 15.97
CA ALA A 75 -1.57 -23.99 15.11
C ALA A 75 -0.95 -23.92 13.70
N LYS A 76 0.31 -24.36 13.49
CA LYS A 76 0.92 -24.39 12.16
C LYS A 76 0.31 -25.48 11.29
N THR A 77 0.15 -26.68 11.85
CA THR A 77 -0.50 -27.81 11.18
C THR A 77 -1.98 -27.53 10.93
N MET A 78 -2.70 -26.90 11.88
CA MET A 78 -4.09 -26.48 11.64
C MET A 78 -4.21 -25.52 10.46
N ARG A 79 -3.33 -24.51 10.33
CA ARG A 79 -3.33 -23.61 9.17
C ARG A 79 -3.12 -24.36 7.85
N LYS A 80 -2.22 -25.36 7.83
CA LYS A 80 -2.04 -26.23 6.65
C LYS A 80 -3.33 -26.96 6.30
N ILE A 81 -4.02 -27.52 7.28
CA ILE A 81 -5.32 -28.20 7.07
C ILE A 81 -6.34 -27.22 6.48
N VAL A 82 -6.47 -26.00 7.02
CA VAL A 82 -7.39 -24.99 6.48
C VAL A 82 -7.05 -24.64 5.03
N THR A 83 -5.77 -24.47 4.70
CA THR A 83 -5.32 -24.24 3.32
C THR A 83 -5.67 -25.41 2.40
N LEU A 84 -5.38 -26.65 2.82
CA LEU A 84 -5.73 -27.85 2.05
C LEU A 84 -7.24 -27.94 1.82
N ARG A 85 -8.06 -27.63 2.84
CA ARG A 85 -9.53 -27.63 2.73
C ARG A 85 -10.08 -26.59 1.77
N LYS A 86 -9.36 -25.48 1.55
CA LYS A 86 -9.72 -24.45 0.55
C LYS A 86 -9.35 -24.85 -0.88
N MET A 87 -8.41 -25.79 -1.04
CA MET A 87 -8.03 -26.30 -2.36
C MET A 87 -9.11 -27.23 -2.91
N ASP A 88 -9.22 -27.24 -4.24
CA ASP A 88 -10.06 -28.18 -4.98
C ASP A 88 -9.69 -29.64 -4.65
N ALA A 89 -10.71 -30.50 -4.56
CA ALA A 89 -10.55 -31.87 -4.08
C ALA A 89 -9.74 -32.73 -5.07
N GLU A 90 -9.93 -32.55 -6.37
CA GLU A 90 -9.22 -33.29 -7.41
C GLU A 90 -7.74 -32.89 -7.41
N LYS A 91 -7.47 -31.57 -7.40
CA LYS A 91 -6.09 -31.06 -7.31
C LYS A 91 -5.36 -31.54 -6.05
N ARG A 92 -6.08 -31.63 -4.92
CA ARG A 92 -5.50 -32.15 -3.67
C ARG A 92 -5.13 -33.62 -3.84
N ARG A 93 -6.02 -34.44 -4.37
CA ARG A 93 -5.79 -35.87 -4.60
C ARG A 93 -4.62 -36.10 -5.54
N GLU A 94 -4.58 -35.41 -6.68
CA GLU A 94 -3.46 -35.48 -7.63
C GLU A 94 -2.12 -35.12 -6.95
N SER A 95 -2.10 -34.07 -6.13
CA SER A 95 -0.90 -33.66 -5.40
C SER A 95 -0.46 -34.68 -4.33
N GLU A 96 -1.42 -35.33 -3.68
CA GLU A 96 -1.17 -36.38 -2.67
C GLU A 96 -0.61 -37.64 -3.34
N GLU A 97 -1.18 -38.07 -4.46
CA GLU A 97 -0.69 -39.20 -5.26
C GLU A 97 0.74 -38.97 -5.76
N LEU A 98 1.03 -37.78 -6.30
CA LEU A 98 2.39 -37.42 -6.73
C LEU A 98 3.38 -37.37 -5.56
N LEU A 99 2.95 -36.83 -4.42
CA LEU A 99 3.79 -36.77 -3.22
C LEU A 99 4.12 -38.18 -2.71
N ASP A 100 3.14 -39.08 -2.70
CA ASP A 100 3.32 -40.47 -2.27
C ASP A 100 4.26 -41.23 -3.21
N LEU A 101 4.10 -41.06 -4.52
CA LEU A 101 5.00 -41.62 -5.53
C LEU A 101 6.45 -41.17 -5.29
N TYR A 102 6.68 -39.88 -5.03
CA TYR A 102 8.01 -39.35 -4.78
C TYR A 102 8.59 -39.81 -3.45
N LYS A 103 7.78 -39.89 -2.39
CA LYS A 103 8.20 -40.46 -1.10
C LYS A 103 8.64 -41.92 -1.25
N SER A 104 7.83 -42.73 -1.92
CA SER A 104 8.16 -44.12 -2.22
C SER A 104 9.46 -44.24 -3.01
N ALA A 105 9.68 -43.39 -4.02
CA ALA A 105 10.90 -43.40 -4.82
C ALA A 105 12.18 -43.10 -4.01
N ILE A 106 12.08 -42.35 -2.92
CA ILE A 106 13.21 -42.04 -2.02
C ILE A 106 13.20 -42.88 -0.73
N GLY A 107 12.32 -43.88 -0.62
CA GLY A 107 12.23 -44.77 0.54
C GLY A 107 11.67 -44.11 1.81
N MET A 108 10.95 -42.99 1.67
CA MET A 108 10.21 -42.35 2.76
C MET A 108 8.79 -42.92 2.82
N TYR A 109 8.31 -43.27 4.01
CA TYR A 109 6.94 -43.74 4.29
C TYR A 109 6.28 -42.88 5.37
#